data_AF-A0A9E3LAA4-F1
#
_entry.id   AF-A0A9E3LAA4-F1
#
_cell.length_a   1.000
_cell.length_b   1.000
_cell.length_c   1.000
_cell.angle_alpha   90.00
_cell.angle_beta   90.00
_cell.angle_gamma   90.00
#
_symmetry.space_group_name_H-M   'P 1'
#
loop_
_entity.id
_entity.type
_entity.pdbx_description
1 polymer ?
#
loop_
_entity_poly.entity_id
_entity_poly.type
_entity_poly.pdbx_seq_one_letter_code
_entity_poly.pdbx_strand_id
1 'polypeptide(L)'
;MSTSKNKKSSPERPETGFNADNSDPALAHEASSNPEGAELAPVPVAVETVSSKELLIQAIAIDTLVERVNLIKEAMKRCMVEGQHHGTIPGTRKPSLWKPGAELICTLFQLGTRYPKQSMLIERENGHFLFTLTCELFHIPTGRVVGEGVGAASTMEYRFRVQTEDRYTDHGQPIKAKYTPYDFYNTVLKIAKKRAMVDAVLTASGASEIFTQDTEDNPELFRETELDHGRQALARPARASSAPATPASQTPPPVRAPQTQTVTGVVERAWPNDYQGKRYYFAKVNGQQLQTTDQNLGEELLHATGQEIRAVVEPSPKPGKFYVKSFDYAEEKGTENQVERELITDEVVA
;
A
#
# COMPACT_ATOMS: atom_id res chain seq x y z
N MET A 1 75.85 -47.39 -3.72
CA MET A 1 76.36 -47.99 -2.47
C MET A 1 76.10 -47.02 -1.31
N SER A 2 75.37 -47.51 -0.29
CA SER A 2 75.50 -47.25 1.16
C SER A 2 75.75 -45.80 1.67
N THR A 3 74.75 -45.10 2.25
CA THR A 3 74.28 -45.08 3.67
C THR A 3 75.22 -44.46 4.72
N SER A 4 74.74 -43.41 5.42
CA SER A 4 74.82 -43.19 6.90
C SER A 4 74.03 -41.92 7.28
N LYS A 5 72.93 -41.98 8.05
CA LYS A 5 72.81 -41.82 9.54
C LYS A 5 73.07 -40.35 10.00
N ASN A 6 72.38 -39.69 10.95
CA ASN A 6 71.20 -39.90 11.79
C ASN A 6 70.89 -38.57 12.57
N LYS A 7 69.61 -38.19 12.74
CA LYS A 7 68.91 -37.73 13.99
C LYS A 7 69.41 -36.54 14.86
N LYS A 8 68.57 -35.50 15.04
CA LYS A 8 68.15 -34.81 16.32
C LYS A 8 67.31 -33.55 16.01
N SER A 9 65.98 -33.56 16.20
CA SER A 9 65.19 -33.21 17.41
C SER A 9 64.83 -31.72 17.53
N SER A 10 63.59 -31.40 17.18
CA SER A 10 62.89 -30.12 17.46
C SER A 10 62.42 -30.04 18.93
N PRO A 11 62.26 -28.84 19.52
CA PRO A 11 61.61 -28.69 20.82
C PRO A 11 60.15 -28.25 20.67
N GLU A 12 59.22 -29.05 21.19
CA GLU A 12 57.85 -28.65 21.57
C GLU A 12 57.67 -28.89 23.06
N ARG A 13 57.08 -27.92 23.77
CA ARG A 13 56.05 -28.07 24.84
C ARG A 13 55.80 -26.73 25.58
N PRO A 14 54.65 -26.53 26.30
CA PRO A 14 53.98 -27.56 27.10
C PRO A 14 52.45 -27.69 27.03
N GLU A 15 52.04 -28.95 27.20
CA GLU A 15 50.72 -29.41 27.62
C GLU A 15 50.56 -29.31 29.14
N THR A 16 49.31 -29.21 29.60
CA THR A 16 48.87 -29.80 30.87
C THR A 16 47.49 -30.41 30.70
N GLY A 17 47.41 -31.74 30.82
CA GLY A 17 46.15 -32.49 30.88
C GLY A 17 45.67 -32.68 32.33
N PHE A 18 44.46 -33.22 32.48
CA PHE A 18 44.09 -33.97 33.68
C PHE A 18 42.97 -34.99 33.40
N ASN A 19 43.15 -36.17 34.00
CA ASN A 19 42.41 -37.42 33.81
C ASN A 19 41.18 -37.54 34.74
N ALA A 20 40.35 -38.54 34.43
CA ALA A 20 39.20 -39.01 35.19
C ALA A 20 39.55 -39.88 36.42
N ASP A 21 38.53 -40.03 37.28
CA ASP A 21 38.22 -41.06 38.30
C ASP A 21 38.57 -40.88 39.80
N ASN A 22 37.47 -40.98 40.57
CA ASN A 22 37.23 -41.60 41.88
C ASN A 22 36.98 -40.79 43.19
N SER A 23 35.87 -41.19 43.83
CA SER A 23 35.50 -41.31 45.27
C SER A 23 34.97 -40.13 46.11
N ASP A 24 33.61 -40.09 46.28
CA ASP A 24 32.72 -40.07 47.49
C ASP A 24 33.07 -39.27 48.79
N PRO A 25 32.16 -39.02 49.79
CA PRO A 25 30.68 -39.16 49.91
C PRO A 25 29.93 -38.01 50.70
N ALA A 26 28.63 -38.21 51.00
CA ALA A 26 27.78 -37.62 52.09
C ALA A 26 27.03 -36.28 51.82
N LEU A 27 25.75 -36.03 52.19
CA LEU A 27 24.76 -36.72 53.07
C LEU A 27 23.33 -36.13 52.88
N ALA A 28 22.31 -36.99 53.02
CA ALA A 28 20.96 -36.84 53.63
C ALA A 28 19.98 -35.73 53.13
N HIS A 29 18.89 -36.11 52.44
CA HIS A 29 17.55 -36.44 52.96
C HIS A 29 16.68 -35.24 53.37
N GLU A 30 15.65 -34.94 52.57
CA GLU A 30 14.25 -34.88 53.03
C GLU A 30 13.32 -35.31 51.89
N ALA A 31 12.42 -36.24 52.20
CA ALA A 31 11.40 -36.77 51.32
C ALA A 31 10.05 -36.10 51.67
N SER A 32 9.24 -35.77 50.66
CA SER A 32 7.79 -35.73 50.85
C SER A 32 7.06 -36.05 49.55
N SER A 33 6.46 -37.23 49.58
CA SER A 33 5.34 -37.78 48.78
C SER A 33 4.60 -36.87 47.80
N ASN A 34 4.40 -37.38 46.57
CA ASN A 34 3.14 -37.19 45.86
C ASN A 34 2.76 -38.46 45.04
N PRO A 35 1.48 -38.84 44.98
CA PRO A 35 1.05 -40.17 44.57
C PRO A 35 0.74 -40.29 43.07
N GLU A 36 0.85 -41.54 42.61
CA GLU A 36 0.03 -42.24 41.62
C GLU A 36 -0.10 -41.69 40.19
N GLY A 37 0.21 -42.59 39.25
CA GLY A 37 -0.02 -42.43 37.83
C GLY A 37 -1.50 -42.30 37.49
N ALA A 38 -1.78 -41.31 36.66
CA ALA A 38 -2.91 -41.33 35.74
C ALA A 38 -2.31 -41.25 34.32
N GLU A 39 -2.16 -42.41 33.69
CA GLU A 39 -1.91 -42.53 32.26
C GLU A 39 -3.14 -41.96 31.54
N LEU A 40 -3.02 -40.73 31.05
CA LEU A 40 -4.08 -40.08 30.27
C LEU A 40 -4.24 -40.82 28.95
N ALA A 41 -5.26 -41.66 28.87
CA ALA A 41 -5.71 -42.28 27.62
C ALA A 41 -5.90 -41.20 26.53
N PRO A 42 -5.50 -41.47 25.27
CA PRO A 42 -5.72 -40.53 24.19
C PRO A 42 -7.23 -40.32 23.99
N VAL A 43 -7.65 -39.07 24.10
CA VAL A 43 -9.02 -38.64 23.76
C VAL A 43 -9.26 -39.01 22.29
N PRO A 44 -10.31 -39.76 21.94
CA PRO A 44 -10.59 -40.07 20.55
C PRO A 44 -11.00 -38.78 19.85
N VAL A 45 -10.10 -38.25 19.01
CA VAL A 45 -10.45 -37.23 18.02
C VAL A 45 -11.42 -37.90 17.05
N ALA A 46 -12.70 -37.57 17.16
CA ALA A 46 -13.68 -37.95 16.16
C ALA A 46 -13.26 -37.30 14.84
N VAL A 47 -12.67 -38.11 13.96
CA VAL A 47 -12.46 -37.74 12.57
C VAL A 47 -13.85 -37.69 11.96
N GLU A 48 -14.43 -36.49 11.85
CA GLU A 48 -15.62 -36.30 11.04
C GLU A 48 -15.28 -36.74 9.62
N THR A 49 -15.86 -37.87 9.23
CA THR A 49 -15.78 -38.40 7.88
C THR A 49 -16.54 -37.45 6.97
N VAL A 50 -15.82 -36.47 6.42
CA VAL A 50 -16.37 -35.59 5.39
C VAL A 50 -16.80 -36.49 4.23
N SER A 51 -18.11 -36.57 4.02
CA SER A 51 -18.73 -37.42 3.02
C SER A 51 -18.14 -37.11 1.64
N SER A 52 -17.56 -38.13 1.01
CA SER A 52 -16.85 -38.05 -0.27
C SER A 52 -17.74 -37.58 -1.44
N LYS A 53 -19.06 -37.47 -1.20
CA LYS A 53 -20.06 -36.97 -2.15
C LYS A 53 -20.02 -35.45 -2.35
N GLU A 54 -19.34 -34.70 -1.49
CA GLU A 54 -19.23 -33.23 -1.57
C GLU A 54 -18.08 -32.72 -2.45
N LEU A 55 -17.19 -33.60 -2.93
CA LEU A 55 -16.02 -33.24 -3.76
C LEU A 55 -16.31 -33.09 -5.26
N LEU A 56 -17.58 -33.08 -5.68
CA LEU A 56 -17.94 -32.75 -7.05
C LEU A 56 -17.77 -31.24 -7.27
N ILE A 57 -17.14 -30.86 -8.38
CA ILE A 57 -17.17 -29.47 -8.86
C ILE A 57 -18.62 -29.14 -9.18
N GLN A 58 -19.31 -28.52 -8.23
CA GLN A 58 -20.69 -28.07 -8.40
C GLN A 58 -20.67 -26.64 -8.90
N ALA A 59 -21.30 -26.41 -10.05
CA ALA A 59 -21.52 -25.07 -10.55
C ALA A 59 -22.52 -24.35 -9.62
N ILE A 60 -22.17 -23.13 -9.19
CA ILE A 60 -23.13 -22.23 -8.55
C ILE A 60 -24.19 -21.79 -9.56
N ALA A 61 -25.41 -21.52 -9.10
CA ALA A 61 -26.44 -20.95 -9.95
C ALA A 61 -26.00 -19.59 -10.51
N ILE A 62 -26.33 -19.32 -11.78
CA ILE A 62 -25.90 -18.08 -12.47
C ILE A 62 -26.41 -16.84 -11.74
N ASP A 63 -27.65 -16.86 -11.23
CA ASP A 63 -28.22 -15.73 -10.49
C ASP A 63 -27.43 -15.41 -9.22
N THR A 64 -26.99 -16.43 -8.47
CA THR A 64 -26.13 -16.26 -7.30
C THR A 64 -24.77 -15.67 -7.66
N LEU A 65 -24.20 -16.05 -8.82
CA LEU A 65 -22.96 -15.43 -9.32
C LEU A 65 -23.17 -13.95 -9.66
N VAL A 66 -24.28 -13.62 -10.34
CA VAL A 66 -24.64 -12.23 -10.67
C VAL A 66 -24.82 -11.39 -9.42
N GLU A 67 -25.53 -11.90 -8.41
CA GLU A 67 -25.70 -11.25 -7.11
C GLU A 67 -24.36 -10.98 -6.42
N ARG A 68 -23.45 -11.96 -6.41
CA ARG A 68 -22.10 -11.79 -5.82
C ARG A 68 -21.30 -10.70 -6.51
N VAL A 69 -21.28 -10.68 -7.84
CA VAL A 69 -20.56 -9.64 -8.61
C VAL A 69 -21.16 -8.26 -8.34
N ASN A 70 -22.49 -8.17 -8.32
CA ASN A 70 -23.19 -6.91 -8.04
C ASN A 70 -22.93 -6.43 -6.60
N LEU A 71 -22.81 -7.33 -5.64
CA LEU A 71 -22.47 -7.00 -4.25
C LEU A 71 -21.09 -6.33 -4.16
N ILE A 72 -20.08 -6.85 -4.87
CA ILE A 72 -18.73 -6.25 -4.89
C ILE A 72 -18.75 -4.88 -5.59
N LYS A 73 -19.49 -4.75 -6.70
CA LYS A 73 -19.65 -3.46 -7.39
C LYS A 73 -20.33 -2.41 -6.50
N GLU A 74 -21.35 -2.80 -5.75
CA GLU A 74 -22.04 -1.88 -4.85
C GLU A 74 -21.17 -1.53 -3.63
N ALA A 75 -20.43 -2.50 -3.09
CA ALA A 75 -19.46 -2.25 -2.03
C ALA A 75 -18.33 -1.29 -2.49
N MET A 76 -17.83 -1.46 -3.71
CA MET A 76 -16.89 -0.52 -4.31
C MET A 76 -17.50 0.89 -4.39
N LYS A 77 -18.72 1.01 -4.89
CA LYS A 77 -19.37 2.32 -5.07
C LYS A 77 -19.72 3.02 -3.75
N ARG A 78 -20.17 2.29 -2.74
CA ARG A 78 -20.68 2.86 -1.48
C ARG A 78 -19.63 2.96 -0.38
N CYS A 79 -18.69 2.03 -0.34
CA CYS A 79 -17.81 1.85 0.81
C CYS A 79 -16.33 2.07 0.47
N MET A 80 -15.94 2.07 -0.81
CA MET A 80 -14.57 2.31 -1.21
C MET A 80 -14.36 3.72 -1.75
N VAL A 81 -13.19 4.26 -1.46
CA VAL A 81 -12.73 5.58 -1.88
C VAL A 81 -11.52 5.40 -2.81
N GLU A 82 -11.60 5.98 -4.01
CA GLU A 82 -10.50 6.02 -4.96
C GLU A 82 -9.31 6.82 -4.39
N GLY A 83 -8.10 6.29 -4.53
CA GLY A 83 -6.90 6.86 -3.94
C GLY A 83 -6.67 6.46 -2.47
N GLN A 84 -7.53 5.60 -1.90
CA GLN A 84 -7.33 5.01 -0.58
C GLN A 84 -7.52 3.48 -0.59
N HIS A 85 -8.58 3.00 -1.21
CA HIS A 85 -8.96 1.58 -1.22
C HIS A 85 -8.58 0.90 -2.55
N HIS A 86 -8.63 1.66 -3.63
CA HIS A 86 -8.21 1.27 -4.97
C HIS A 86 -7.75 2.50 -5.75
N GLY A 87 -7.06 2.30 -6.86
CA GLY A 87 -6.69 3.39 -7.76
C GLY A 87 -6.22 2.91 -9.13
N THR A 88 -6.40 3.73 -10.15
CA THR A 88 -5.91 3.41 -11.51
C THR A 88 -4.47 3.89 -11.67
N ILE A 89 -3.59 3.00 -12.11
CA ILE A 89 -2.18 3.31 -12.32
C ILE A 89 -1.96 3.62 -13.80
N PRO A 90 -1.10 4.60 -14.14
CA PRO A 90 -0.78 4.89 -15.54
C PRO A 90 -0.42 3.61 -16.32
N GLY A 91 -1.03 3.44 -17.49
CA GLY A 91 -0.84 2.25 -18.32
C GLY A 91 -1.76 1.07 -18.03
N THR A 92 -2.55 1.08 -16.93
CA THR A 92 -3.52 0.00 -16.64
C THR A 92 -4.94 0.37 -17.04
N ARG A 93 -5.74 -0.66 -17.41
CA ARG A 93 -7.16 -0.49 -17.79
C ARG A 93 -8.12 -0.63 -16.61
N LYS A 94 -7.77 -1.49 -15.65
CA LYS A 94 -8.54 -1.75 -14.42
C LYS A 94 -7.90 -1.03 -13.24
N PRO A 95 -8.68 -0.60 -12.24
CA PRO A 95 -8.14 -0.09 -10.99
C PRO A 95 -7.41 -1.21 -10.24
N SER A 96 -6.31 -0.89 -9.60
CA SER A 96 -5.62 -1.81 -8.70
C SER A 96 -6.26 -1.80 -7.32
N LEU A 97 -6.52 -2.99 -6.76
CA LEU A 97 -7.03 -3.14 -5.40
C LEU A 97 -5.89 -2.97 -4.41
N TRP A 98 -6.06 -2.10 -3.43
CA TRP A 98 -5.05 -1.88 -2.39
C TRP A 98 -5.45 -2.56 -1.10
N LYS A 99 -4.49 -2.65 -0.17
CA LYS A 99 -4.68 -3.30 1.13
C LYS A 99 -5.99 -2.89 1.84
N PRO A 100 -6.33 -1.59 1.98
CA PRO A 100 -7.56 -1.20 2.68
C PRO A 100 -8.82 -1.68 1.95
N GLY A 101 -8.81 -1.70 0.61
CA GLY A 101 -9.91 -2.24 -0.19
C GLY A 101 -10.06 -3.75 -0.03
N ALA A 102 -8.95 -4.48 -0.01
CA ALA A 102 -8.96 -5.93 0.22
C ALA A 102 -9.48 -6.28 1.63
N GLU A 103 -9.09 -5.54 2.67
CA GLU A 103 -9.62 -5.70 4.04
C GLU A 103 -11.13 -5.42 4.12
N LEU A 104 -11.62 -4.45 3.34
CA LEU A 104 -13.05 -4.16 3.24
C LEU A 104 -13.82 -5.31 2.59
N ILE A 105 -13.28 -5.89 1.51
CA ILE A 105 -13.87 -7.08 0.87
C ILE A 105 -13.85 -8.28 1.84
N CYS A 106 -12.76 -8.49 2.58
CA CYS A 106 -12.72 -9.51 3.64
C CYS A 106 -13.84 -9.29 4.65
N THR A 107 -14.03 -8.05 5.12
CA THR A 107 -15.09 -7.70 6.06
C THR A 107 -16.48 -8.00 5.49
N LEU A 108 -16.73 -7.62 4.24
CA LEU A 108 -18.00 -7.84 3.53
C LEU A 108 -18.37 -9.33 3.46
N PHE A 109 -17.39 -10.20 3.24
CA PHE A 109 -17.60 -11.65 3.14
C PHE A 109 -17.29 -12.41 4.44
N GLN A 110 -17.05 -11.70 5.55
CA GLN A 110 -16.65 -12.27 6.85
C GLN A 110 -15.46 -13.23 6.71
N LEU A 111 -14.45 -12.83 5.94
CA LEU A 111 -13.23 -13.58 5.69
C LEU A 111 -12.13 -13.15 6.64
N GLY A 112 -11.45 -14.14 7.22
CA GLY A 112 -10.20 -13.98 7.94
C GLY A 112 -9.03 -14.43 7.06
N THR A 113 -7.85 -13.89 7.36
CA THR A 113 -6.59 -14.25 6.70
C THR A 113 -5.70 -15.03 7.66
N ARG A 114 -5.07 -16.12 7.22
CA ARG A 114 -4.01 -16.79 7.97
C ARG A 114 -2.79 -17.05 7.07
N TYR A 115 -1.64 -17.12 7.71
CA TYR A 115 -0.35 -17.36 7.05
C TYR A 115 0.32 -18.54 7.76
N PRO A 116 0.08 -19.77 7.31
CA PRO A 116 0.72 -20.95 7.88
C PRO A 116 2.24 -20.80 7.84
N LYS A 117 2.96 -21.22 8.89
CA LYS A 117 4.42 -21.06 8.96
C LYS A 117 5.14 -21.77 7.82
N GLN A 118 4.60 -22.89 7.36
CA GLN A 118 5.09 -23.69 6.25
C GLN A 118 5.01 -22.96 4.91
N SER A 119 4.14 -21.95 4.82
CA SER A 119 3.88 -21.17 3.61
C SER A 119 4.78 -19.94 3.49
N MET A 120 5.76 -19.78 4.37
CA MET A 120 6.76 -18.70 4.33
C MET A 120 8.11 -19.27 3.88
N LEU A 121 8.52 -18.95 2.66
CA LEU A 121 9.87 -19.21 2.17
C LEU A 121 10.70 -17.95 2.32
N ILE A 122 11.84 -18.09 3.02
CA ILE A 122 12.83 -17.02 3.18
C ILE A 122 14.11 -17.50 2.53
N GLU A 123 14.41 -16.96 1.36
CA GLU A 123 15.67 -17.20 0.68
C GLU A 123 16.64 -16.05 0.97
N ARG A 124 17.91 -16.40 1.19
CA ARG A 124 18.99 -15.44 1.39
C ARG A 124 20.09 -15.67 0.37
N GLU A 125 20.26 -14.72 -0.52
CA GLU A 125 21.31 -14.70 -1.53
C GLU A 125 22.08 -13.38 -1.45
N ASN A 126 23.41 -13.44 -1.39
CA ASN A 126 24.28 -12.25 -1.31
C ASN A 126 23.91 -11.25 -0.20
N GLY A 127 23.32 -11.73 0.90
CA GLY A 127 22.88 -10.88 2.02
C GLY A 127 21.49 -10.25 1.84
N HIS A 128 20.85 -10.43 0.69
CA HIS A 128 19.48 -10.00 0.41
C HIS A 128 18.46 -11.07 0.80
N PHE A 129 17.24 -10.62 1.11
CA PHE A 129 16.10 -11.46 1.46
C PHE A 129 15.05 -11.47 0.36
N LEU A 130 14.56 -12.66 0.02
CA LEU A 130 13.33 -12.91 -0.75
C LEU A 130 12.32 -13.59 0.16
N PHE A 131 11.13 -13.00 0.27
CA PHE A 131 9.99 -13.58 0.97
C PHE A 131 8.95 -14.03 -0.05
N THR A 132 8.54 -15.29 0.02
CA THR A 132 7.36 -15.81 -0.67
C THR A 132 6.38 -16.32 0.38
N LEU A 133 5.15 -15.81 0.34
CA LEU A 133 4.10 -16.06 1.33
C LEU A 133 2.84 -16.57 0.64
N THR A 134 2.24 -17.63 1.18
CA THR A 134 0.84 -17.96 0.89
C THR A 134 -0.05 -17.42 2.00
N CYS A 135 -1.07 -16.66 1.61
CA CYS A 135 -2.18 -16.25 2.46
C CYS A 135 -3.34 -17.19 2.22
N GLU A 136 -3.83 -17.87 3.25
CA GLU A 136 -5.11 -18.58 3.19
C GLU A 136 -6.22 -17.64 3.66
N LEU A 137 -7.32 -17.62 2.92
CA LEU A 137 -8.57 -17.01 3.35
C LEU A 137 -9.49 -18.08 3.92
N PHE A 138 -10.10 -17.78 5.05
CA PHE A 138 -11.09 -18.64 5.67
C PHE A 138 -12.33 -17.85 6.05
N HIS A 139 -13.49 -18.48 5.95
CA HIS A 139 -14.75 -17.88 6.39
C HIS A 139 -14.83 -17.93 7.92
N ILE A 140 -14.91 -16.77 8.57
CA ILE A 140 -14.83 -16.63 10.04
C ILE A 140 -15.92 -17.45 10.75
N PRO A 141 -17.21 -17.39 10.35
CA PRO A 141 -18.26 -18.15 11.02
C PRO A 141 -18.11 -19.67 10.94
N THR A 142 -17.56 -20.20 9.84
CA THR A 142 -17.50 -21.66 9.60
C THR A 142 -16.11 -22.26 9.75
N GLY A 143 -15.06 -21.43 9.83
CA GLY A 143 -13.65 -21.87 9.87
C GLY A 143 -13.10 -22.46 8.56
N ARG A 144 -13.94 -22.64 7.54
CA ARG A 144 -13.57 -23.28 6.26
C ARG A 144 -12.64 -22.38 5.45
N VAL A 145 -11.57 -22.95 4.91
CA VAL A 145 -10.73 -22.28 3.91
C VAL A 145 -11.55 -22.09 2.62
N VAL A 146 -11.54 -20.87 2.09
CA VAL A 146 -12.29 -20.48 0.89
C VAL A 146 -11.40 -20.18 -0.31
N GLY A 147 -10.10 -20.02 -0.09
CA GLY A 147 -9.11 -19.79 -1.13
C GLY A 147 -7.75 -19.44 -0.56
N GLU A 148 -6.78 -19.31 -1.44
CA GLU A 148 -5.42 -18.92 -1.13
C GLU A 148 -4.91 -17.93 -2.17
N GLY A 149 -3.83 -17.23 -1.82
CA GLY A 149 -3.11 -16.35 -2.72
C GLY A 149 -1.66 -16.21 -2.32
N VAL A 150 -0.80 -15.97 -3.30
CA VAL A 150 0.65 -15.95 -3.14
C VAL A 150 1.17 -14.53 -3.35
N GLY A 151 2.12 -14.13 -2.51
CA GLY A 151 2.79 -12.84 -2.61
C GLY A 151 4.27 -12.99 -2.36
N ALA A 152 5.06 -12.39 -3.25
CA ALA A 152 6.51 -12.35 -3.11
C ALA A 152 7.02 -10.91 -3.05
N ALA A 153 8.09 -10.68 -2.29
CA ALA A 153 8.82 -9.41 -2.29
C ALA A 153 10.29 -9.65 -1.90
N SER A 154 11.19 -8.82 -2.44
CA SER A 154 12.62 -8.95 -2.19
C SER A 154 13.27 -7.61 -1.86
N THR A 155 14.30 -7.65 -1.01
CA THR A 155 15.23 -6.52 -0.83
C THR A 155 16.06 -6.22 -2.10
N MET A 156 15.98 -7.07 -3.13
CA MET A 156 16.52 -6.82 -4.47
C MET A 156 15.60 -5.95 -5.34
N GLU A 157 14.37 -5.64 -4.94
CA GLU A 157 13.53 -4.68 -5.68
C GLU A 157 14.25 -3.32 -5.78
N TYR A 158 14.15 -2.64 -6.93
CA TYR A 158 14.93 -1.44 -7.25
C TYR A 158 14.97 -0.42 -6.10
N ARG A 159 13.81 -0.07 -5.54
CA ARG A 159 13.68 0.89 -4.43
C ARG A 159 14.50 0.55 -3.19
N PHE A 160 14.75 -0.73 -2.92
CA PHE A 160 15.58 -1.19 -1.79
C PHE A 160 17.02 -1.39 -2.24
N ARG A 161 17.23 -2.04 -3.39
CA ARG A 161 18.56 -2.35 -3.93
C ARG A 161 19.44 -1.11 -4.09
N VAL A 162 18.89 -0.01 -4.62
CA VAL A 162 19.62 1.26 -4.76
C VAL A 162 20.06 1.87 -3.44
N GLN A 163 19.47 1.45 -2.33
CA GLN A 163 19.79 1.93 -0.99
C GLN A 163 20.73 0.98 -0.22
N THR A 164 20.83 -0.28 -0.65
CA THR A 164 21.59 -1.34 0.04
C THR A 164 22.86 -1.76 -0.66
N GLU A 165 23.05 -1.37 -1.92
CA GLU A 165 24.27 -1.65 -2.68
C GLU A 165 25.05 -0.36 -2.96
N ASP A 166 26.38 -0.49 -2.94
CA ASP A 166 27.28 0.56 -3.43
C ASP A 166 27.00 0.80 -4.92
N ARG A 167 26.91 2.08 -5.30
CA ARG A 167 26.68 2.51 -6.68
C ARG A 167 27.78 3.44 -7.13
N TYR A 168 27.76 3.81 -8.40
CA TYR A 168 28.68 4.80 -8.95
C TYR A 168 27.88 5.86 -9.70
N THR A 169 28.31 7.12 -9.60
CA THR A 169 27.81 8.20 -10.48
C THR A 169 28.26 7.95 -11.92
N ASP A 170 27.66 8.64 -12.89
CA ASP A 170 28.10 8.63 -14.29
C ASP A 170 29.59 9.02 -14.46
N HIS A 171 30.15 9.79 -13.51
CA HIS A 171 31.56 10.18 -13.47
C HIS A 171 32.47 9.19 -12.71
N GLY A 172 31.98 7.99 -12.38
CA GLY A 172 32.75 6.95 -11.70
C GLY A 172 33.00 7.15 -10.19
N GLN A 173 32.37 8.14 -9.55
CA GLN A 173 32.51 8.36 -8.11
C GLN A 173 31.64 7.36 -7.33
N PRO A 174 32.17 6.68 -6.29
CA PRO A 174 31.42 5.72 -5.50
C PRO A 174 30.38 6.42 -4.62
N ILE A 175 29.14 5.93 -4.68
CA ILE A 175 28.04 6.26 -3.78
C ILE A 175 27.87 5.06 -2.85
N LYS A 176 28.28 5.20 -1.59
CA LYS A 176 28.16 4.11 -0.61
C LYS A 176 26.71 3.82 -0.25
N ALA A 177 26.40 2.55 -0.05
CA ALA A 177 25.11 2.11 0.46
C ALA A 177 24.81 2.82 1.79
N LYS A 178 23.58 3.36 1.90
CA LYS A 178 23.14 4.04 3.13
C LYS A 178 22.61 3.06 4.16
N TYR A 179 22.04 1.94 3.70
CA TYR A 179 21.37 0.94 4.52
C TYR A 179 21.88 -0.45 4.17
N THR A 180 21.56 -1.41 5.01
CA THR A 180 21.78 -2.83 4.77
C THR A 180 20.46 -3.50 4.35
N PRO A 181 20.50 -4.68 3.69
CA PRO A 181 19.29 -5.44 3.42
C PRO A 181 18.47 -5.77 4.68
N TYR A 182 19.10 -5.86 5.85
CA TYR A 182 18.41 -6.10 7.13
C TYR A 182 17.50 -4.95 7.54
N ASP A 183 17.87 -3.70 7.22
CA ASP A 183 17.04 -2.52 7.54
C ASP A 183 15.67 -2.58 6.84
N PHE A 184 15.59 -3.28 5.72
CA PHE A 184 14.36 -3.46 4.95
C PHE A 184 13.67 -4.81 5.21
N TYR A 185 14.20 -5.68 6.06
CA TYR A 185 13.67 -7.03 6.31
C TYR A 185 12.15 -7.03 6.60
N ASN A 186 11.73 -6.27 7.60
CA ASN A 186 10.31 -6.19 8.00
C ASN A 186 9.45 -5.48 6.96
N THR A 187 10.00 -4.51 6.24
CA THR A 187 9.30 -3.77 5.20
C THR A 187 8.95 -4.70 4.04
N VAL A 188 9.94 -5.44 3.55
CA VAL A 188 9.75 -6.42 2.46
C VAL A 188 8.84 -7.56 2.89
N LEU A 189 8.99 -8.08 4.11
CA LEU A 189 8.08 -9.08 4.67
C LEU A 189 6.62 -8.59 4.66
N LYS A 190 6.38 -7.35 5.10
CA LYS A 190 5.02 -6.76 5.10
C LYS A 190 4.47 -6.54 3.69
N ILE A 191 5.33 -6.23 2.71
CA ILE A 191 4.94 -6.10 1.31
C ILE A 191 4.51 -7.46 0.75
N ALA A 192 5.32 -8.51 0.94
CA ALA A 192 4.97 -9.85 0.50
C ALA A 192 3.65 -10.31 1.14
N LYS A 193 3.47 -10.05 2.45
CA LYS A 193 2.23 -10.36 3.19
C LYS A 193 1.01 -9.66 2.59
N LYS A 194 1.14 -8.37 2.29
CA LYS A 194 0.10 -7.56 1.63
C LYS A 194 -0.25 -8.14 0.26
N ARG A 195 0.75 -8.41 -0.58
CA ARG A 195 0.55 -8.96 -1.94
C ARG A 195 -0.20 -10.29 -1.89
N ALA A 196 0.19 -11.20 -0.99
CA ALA A 196 -0.46 -12.48 -0.80
C ALA A 196 -1.93 -12.34 -0.39
N MET A 197 -2.24 -11.38 0.50
CA MET A 197 -3.61 -11.09 0.92
C MET A 197 -4.47 -10.59 -0.23
N VAL A 198 -3.95 -9.63 -1.00
CA VAL A 198 -4.68 -9.04 -2.13
C VAL A 198 -4.95 -10.10 -3.19
N ASP A 199 -3.95 -10.93 -3.54
CA ASP A 199 -4.13 -12.06 -4.46
C ASP A 199 -5.24 -13.00 -3.98
N ALA A 200 -5.18 -13.42 -2.70
CA ALA A 200 -6.14 -14.35 -2.14
C ALA A 200 -7.57 -13.77 -2.21
N VAL A 201 -7.72 -12.49 -1.91
CA VAL A 201 -9.02 -11.80 -1.95
C VAL A 201 -9.54 -11.71 -3.38
N LEU A 202 -8.71 -11.31 -4.35
CA LEU A 202 -9.10 -11.24 -5.75
C LEU A 202 -9.55 -12.60 -6.29
N THR A 203 -8.79 -13.65 -5.95
CA THR A 203 -9.05 -15.03 -6.37
C THR A 203 -10.30 -15.60 -5.71
N ALA A 204 -10.44 -15.50 -4.39
CA ALA A 204 -11.54 -16.13 -3.66
C ALA A 204 -12.89 -15.39 -3.83
N SER A 205 -12.88 -14.06 -3.97
CA SER A 205 -14.11 -13.27 -4.09
C SER A 205 -14.56 -13.05 -5.54
N GLY A 206 -13.71 -13.34 -6.53
CA GLY A 206 -13.96 -12.99 -7.94
C GLY A 206 -13.83 -11.49 -8.22
N ALA A 207 -13.23 -10.73 -7.30
CA ALA A 207 -13.01 -9.29 -7.46
C ALA A 207 -11.99 -8.95 -8.57
N SER A 208 -11.27 -9.94 -9.12
CA SER A 208 -10.38 -9.79 -10.29
C SER A 208 -11.11 -9.31 -11.57
N GLU A 209 -12.44 -9.46 -11.62
CA GLU A 209 -13.22 -8.88 -12.71
C GLU A 209 -13.23 -7.34 -12.65
N ILE A 210 -13.18 -6.76 -11.46
CA ILE A 210 -13.24 -5.32 -11.23
C ILE A 210 -11.85 -4.74 -11.05
N PHE A 211 -10.98 -5.45 -10.33
CA PHE A 211 -9.68 -4.96 -9.91
C PHE A 211 -8.51 -5.79 -10.45
N THR A 212 -7.33 -5.18 -10.49
CA THR A 212 -6.04 -5.86 -10.70
C THR A 212 -5.16 -5.79 -9.47
N GLN A 213 -4.09 -6.58 -9.45
CA GLN A 213 -3.11 -6.60 -8.35
C GLN A 213 -1.83 -5.79 -8.65
N ASP A 214 -1.44 -5.70 -9.93
CA ASP A 214 -0.02 -5.77 -10.31
C ASP A 214 0.81 -4.48 -10.30
N THR A 215 0.38 -3.39 -9.65
CA THR A 215 1.04 -2.11 -9.93
C THR A 215 1.26 -1.16 -8.77
N GLU A 216 0.74 -1.43 -7.56
CA GLU A 216 0.77 -0.46 -6.45
C GLU A 216 2.17 -0.13 -5.90
N ASP A 217 3.15 -1.03 -6.07
CA ASP A 217 4.45 -0.93 -5.41
C ASP A 217 5.58 -0.38 -6.29
N ASN A 218 5.36 -0.23 -7.61
CA ASN A 218 6.41 0.25 -8.52
C ASN A 218 5.84 1.05 -9.71
N PRO A 219 5.34 2.28 -9.48
CA PRO A 219 4.82 3.14 -10.55
C PRO A 219 5.89 3.54 -11.59
N GLU A 220 7.18 3.44 -11.24
CA GLU A 220 8.30 3.76 -12.14
C GLU A 220 8.52 2.69 -13.22
N LEU A 221 8.25 1.41 -12.91
CA LEU A 221 8.40 0.30 -13.85
C LEU A 221 7.50 0.45 -15.10
N PHE A 222 6.44 1.26 -14.98
CA PHE A 222 5.48 1.53 -16.06
C PHE A 222 5.68 2.90 -16.73
N ARG A 223 6.55 3.79 -16.20
CA ARG A 223 6.97 5.00 -16.94
C ARG A 223 7.94 4.66 -18.06
N GLU A 224 8.81 3.67 -17.87
CA GLU A 224 9.78 3.28 -18.90
C GLU A 224 9.11 2.67 -20.15
N THR A 225 7.88 2.16 -20.03
CA THR A 225 7.13 1.66 -21.20
C THR A 225 6.69 2.79 -22.15
N GLU A 226 6.69 4.06 -21.71
CA GLU A 226 6.45 5.21 -22.58
C GLU A 226 7.70 5.64 -23.37
N LEU A 227 8.89 5.15 -23.00
CA LEU A 227 10.16 5.55 -23.62
C LEU A 227 10.71 4.55 -24.65
N ASP A 228 10.23 3.30 -24.71
CA ASP A 228 10.89 2.27 -25.54
C ASP A 228 10.01 1.54 -26.58
N HIS A 229 8.74 1.89 -26.78
CA HIS A 229 7.96 1.20 -27.82
C HIS A 229 7.07 2.14 -28.62
N GLY A 230 7.65 2.67 -29.71
CA GLY A 230 6.93 2.94 -30.96
C GLY A 230 6.35 1.65 -31.57
N ARG A 231 5.50 0.92 -30.84
CA ARG A 231 4.72 -0.21 -31.35
C ARG A 231 3.24 0.13 -31.28
N GLN A 232 2.65 0.02 -32.46
CA GLN A 232 1.23 0.21 -32.78
C GLN A 232 0.32 -0.21 -31.62
N ALA A 233 -0.60 0.69 -31.28
CA ALA A 233 -1.82 0.33 -30.59
C ALA A 233 -2.43 -0.89 -31.31
N LEU A 234 -2.46 -2.04 -30.63
CA LEU A 234 -3.15 -3.22 -31.14
C LEU A 234 -4.59 -2.81 -31.43
N ALA A 235 -4.92 -2.75 -32.72
CA ALA A 235 -6.24 -2.42 -33.20
C ALA A 235 -7.25 -3.40 -32.60
N ARG A 236 -8.32 -2.83 -32.02
CA ARG A 236 -9.46 -3.60 -31.51
C ARG A 236 -10.02 -4.43 -32.68
N PRO A 237 -10.23 -5.75 -32.55
CA PRO A 237 -10.98 -6.48 -33.57
C PRO A 237 -12.39 -5.89 -33.62
N ALA A 238 -12.80 -5.43 -34.80
CA ALA A 238 -14.13 -4.90 -35.05
C ALA A 238 -15.15 -6.02 -34.78
N ARG A 239 -15.89 -5.91 -33.69
CA ARG A 239 -17.05 -6.77 -33.45
C ARG A 239 -18.12 -6.34 -34.46
N ALA A 240 -18.40 -7.20 -35.45
CA ALA A 240 -19.53 -7.04 -36.34
C ALA A 240 -20.81 -7.01 -35.48
N SER A 241 -21.47 -5.86 -35.47
CA SER A 241 -22.78 -5.68 -34.83
C SER A 241 -23.84 -5.91 -35.90
N SER A 242 -24.52 -7.07 -35.82
CA SER A 242 -25.85 -7.21 -36.41
C SER A 242 -26.86 -6.70 -35.36
N ALA A 243 -27.38 -5.50 -35.58
CA ALA A 243 -28.50 -4.95 -34.83
C ALA A 243 -29.79 -5.72 -35.11
N PRO A 244 -30.73 -5.75 -34.14
CA PRO A 244 -32.12 -5.44 -34.49
C PRO A 244 -32.62 -4.15 -33.81
N ALA A 245 -33.69 -3.63 -34.40
CA ALA A 245 -34.17 -2.25 -34.34
C ALA A 245 -34.59 -1.70 -32.96
N THR A 246 -34.43 -0.39 -32.85
CA THR A 246 -34.93 0.52 -31.80
C THR A 246 -36.47 0.51 -31.75
N PRO A 247 -37.06 0.84 -30.58
CA PRO A 247 -37.89 2.04 -30.60
C PRO A 247 -37.71 2.97 -29.39
N ALA A 248 -38.00 4.24 -29.68
CA ALA A 248 -38.41 5.34 -28.81
C ALA A 248 -37.34 6.20 -28.11
N SER A 249 -37.41 7.47 -28.49
CA SER A 249 -36.82 8.68 -27.92
C SER A 249 -36.90 8.75 -26.38
N GLN A 250 -35.77 9.08 -25.76
CA GLN A 250 -35.75 9.89 -24.55
C GLN A 250 -34.65 10.95 -24.69
N THR A 251 -35.06 12.20 -24.54
CA THR A 251 -34.25 13.41 -24.54
C THR A 251 -33.14 13.31 -23.48
N PRO A 252 -31.91 13.79 -23.75
CA PRO A 252 -30.86 13.81 -22.72
C PRO A 252 -31.26 14.75 -21.55
N PRO A 253 -30.91 14.40 -20.29
CA PRO A 253 -31.15 15.27 -19.14
C PRO A 253 -30.29 16.54 -19.21
N PRO A 254 -30.73 17.65 -18.58
CA PRO A 254 -30.08 18.96 -18.71
C PRO A 254 -28.69 18.97 -18.06
N VAL A 255 -27.73 19.60 -18.74
CA VAL A 255 -26.37 19.88 -18.25
C VAL A 255 -26.46 20.72 -16.99
N ARG A 256 -25.94 20.20 -15.87
CA ARG A 256 -25.87 20.90 -14.58
C ARG A 256 -24.82 22.03 -14.66
N ALA A 257 -25.22 23.26 -14.32
CA ALA A 257 -24.33 24.43 -14.31
C ALA A 257 -23.12 24.26 -13.36
N PRO A 258 -21.93 24.81 -13.68
CA PRO A 258 -20.74 24.72 -12.81
C PRO A 258 -20.99 25.43 -11.48
N GLN A 259 -20.79 24.72 -10.37
CA GLN A 259 -20.91 25.28 -9.02
C GLN A 259 -19.58 25.94 -8.63
N THR A 260 -19.49 27.26 -8.75
CA THR A 260 -18.35 28.06 -8.27
C THR A 260 -18.36 28.15 -6.74
N GLN A 261 -17.21 27.96 -6.10
CA GLN A 261 -16.97 28.11 -4.65
C GLN A 261 -16.00 29.27 -4.40
N THR A 262 -16.02 29.85 -3.21
CA THR A 262 -15.05 30.88 -2.79
C THR A 262 -14.08 30.31 -1.77
N VAL A 263 -12.78 30.47 -2.01
CA VAL A 263 -11.70 30.07 -1.10
C VAL A 263 -10.95 31.33 -0.68
N THR A 264 -10.97 31.64 0.62
CA THR A 264 -10.23 32.77 1.18
C THR A 264 -9.10 32.24 2.05
N GLY A 265 -7.88 32.79 1.92
CA GLY A 265 -6.76 32.50 2.80
C GLY A 265 -5.42 32.98 2.26
N VAL A 266 -4.37 32.77 3.04
CA VAL A 266 -3.00 33.13 2.65
C VAL A 266 -2.47 32.13 1.63
N VAL A 267 -1.84 32.63 0.57
CA VAL A 267 -1.11 31.79 -0.39
C VAL A 267 0.17 31.29 0.27
N GLU A 268 0.14 30.07 0.81
CA GLU A 268 1.26 29.42 1.48
C GLU A 268 2.45 29.21 0.53
N ARG A 269 2.15 28.90 -0.73
CA ARG A 269 3.14 28.60 -1.77
C ARG A 269 2.47 28.67 -3.14
N ALA A 270 3.15 29.23 -4.14
CA ALA A 270 2.76 29.14 -5.54
C ALA A 270 3.93 28.67 -6.43
N TRP A 271 3.66 27.88 -7.48
CA TRP A 271 4.70 27.38 -8.39
C TRP A 271 4.14 27.04 -9.78
N PRO A 272 4.93 27.24 -10.86
CA PRO A 272 4.58 26.78 -12.19
C PRO A 272 4.96 25.30 -12.41
N ASN A 273 4.32 24.65 -13.38
CA ASN A 273 4.65 23.30 -13.83
C ASN A 273 4.18 23.08 -15.26
N ASP A 274 5.08 22.63 -16.12
CA ASP A 274 4.76 22.29 -17.51
C ASP A 274 4.36 20.81 -17.61
N TYR A 275 3.18 20.55 -18.17
CA TYR A 275 2.65 19.19 -18.35
C TYR A 275 1.96 19.06 -19.70
N GLN A 276 2.37 18.07 -20.51
CA GLN A 276 1.82 17.80 -21.85
C GLN A 276 1.78 19.04 -22.77
N GLY A 277 2.84 19.88 -22.72
CA GLY A 277 2.92 21.09 -23.54
C GLY A 277 2.02 22.25 -23.10
N LYS A 278 1.37 22.14 -21.92
CA LYS A 278 0.60 23.21 -21.30
C LYS A 278 1.24 23.64 -19.98
N ARG A 279 1.29 24.95 -19.74
CA ARG A 279 1.79 25.52 -18.49
C ARG A 279 0.67 25.62 -17.47
N TYR A 280 0.89 25.00 -16.31
CA TYR A 280 -0.01 25.09 -15.16
C TYR A 280 0.63 25.96 -14.09
N TYR A 281 -0.21 26.72 -13.39
CA TYR A 281 0.16 27.50 -12.23
C TYR A 281 -0.60 26.94 -11.03
N PHE A 282 0.12 26.64 -9.95
CA PHE A 282 -0.44 26.06 -8.73
C PHE A 282 -0.25 27.01 -7.56
N ALA A 283 -1.22 27.02 -6.65
CA ALA A 283 -1.09 27.65 -5.35
C ALA A 283 -1.68 26.78 -4.25
N LYS A 284 -1.18 26.92 -3.02
CA LYS A 284 -1.73 26.28 -1.84
C LYS A 284 -2.32 27.34 -0.91
N VAL A 285 -3.61 27.24 -0.63
CA VAL A 285 -4.37 28.19 0.21
C VAL A 285 -5.18 27.38 1.22
N ASN A 286 -4.95 27.58 2.53
CA ASN A 286 -5.64 26.85 3.61
C ASN A 286 -5.64 25.32 3.41
N GLY A 287 -4.49 24.75 3.03
CA GLY A 287 -4.39 23.31 2.76
C GLY A 287 -5.02 22.83 1.44
N GLN A 288 -5.75 23.67 0.71
CA GLN A 288 -6.35 23.33 -0.60
C GLN A 288 -5.40 23.70 -1.75
N GLN A 289 -5.38 22.88 -2.80
CA GLN A 289 -4.58 23.16 -3.99
C GLN A 289 -5.43 23.86 -5.06
N LEU A 290 -5.06 25.09 -5.37
CA LEU A 290 -5.61 25.89 -6.45
C LEU A 290 -4.75 25.70 -7.71
N GLN A 291 -5.37 25.71 -8.89
CA GLN A 291 -4.68 25.58 -10.18
C GLN A 291 -5.30 26.45 -11.27
N THR A 292 -4.49 26.96 -12.20
CA THR A 292 -4.98 27.62 -13.43
C THR A 292 -4.04 27.32 -14.60
N THR A 293 -4.58 27.34 -15.82
CA THR A 293 -3.81 27.31 -17.07
C THR A 293 -3.78 28.68 -17.76
N ASP A 294 -4.54 29.65 -17.24
CA ASP A 294 -4.46 31.04 -17.70
C ASP A 294 -3.14 31.63 -17.24
N GLN A 295 -2.37 32.17 -18.18
CA GLN A 295 -1.06 32.73 -17.92
C GLN A 295 -1.11 33.98 -17.05
N ASN A 296 -2.04 34.90 -17.31
CA ASN A 296 -2.10 36.17 -16.58
C ASN A 296 -2.50 35.92 -15.13
N LEU A 297 -3.59 35.17 -14.93
CA LEU A 297 -4.06 34.77 -13.61
C LEU A 297 -3.01 33.93 -12.86
N GLY A 298 -2.26 33.10 -13.60
CA GLY A 298 -1.20 32.27 -13.06
C GLY A 298 0.00 33.09 -12.57
N GLU A 299 0.43 34.08 -13.33
CA GLU A 299 1.52 35.00 -12.96
C GLU A 299 1.12 35.84 -11.73
N GLU A 300 -0.09 36.40 -11.70
CA GLU A 300 -0.62 37.12 -10.52
C GLU A 300 -0.64 36.22 -9.28
N LEU A 301 -1.05 34.95 -9.43
CA LEU A 301 -1.09 33.99 -8.33
C LEU A 301 0.31 33.64 -7.80
N LEU A 302 1.34 33.64 -8.66
CA LEU A 302 2.73 33.48 -8.24
C LEU A 302 3.19 34.68 -7.39
N HIS A 303 2.82 35.89 -7.79
CA HIS A 303 3.12 37.13 -7.06
C HIS A 303 2.34 37.26 -5.74
N ALA A 304 1.18 36.62 -5.63
CA ALA A 304 0.37 36.59 -4.41
C ALA A 304 0.94 35.70 -3.28
N THR A 305 2.09 35.05 -3.47
CA THR A 305 2.71 34.20 -2.43
C THR A 305 2.95 35.00 -1.14
N GLY A 306 2.39 34.53 -0.02
CA GLY A 306 2.45 35.19 1.28
C GLY A 306 1.37 36.25 1.51
N GLN A 307 0.49 36.52 0.53
CA GLN A 307 -0.63 37.46 0.65
C GLN A 307 -1.95 36.71 0.85
N GLU A 308 -2.89 37.36 1.51
CA GLU A 308 -4.25 36.85 1.68
C GLU A 308 -5.09 37.15 0.44
N ILE A 309 -5.66 36.11 -0.15
CA ILE A 309 -6.49 36.22 -1.36
C ILE A 309 -7.89 35.66 -1.10
N ARG A 310 -8.87 36.18 -1.86
CA ARG A 310 -10.22 35.63 -1.98
C ARG A 310 -10.41 35.14 -3.42
N ALA A 311 -10.29 33.83 -3.64
CA ALA A 311 -10.37 33.20 -4.94
C ALA A 311 -11.77 32.62 -5.23
N VAL A 312 -12.29 32.84 -6.44
CA VAL A 312 -13.45 32.13 -6.99
C VAL A 312 -12.94 30.92 -7.77
N VAL A 313 -13.42 29.74 -7.40
CA VAL A 313 -12.86 28.47 -7.89
C VAL A 313 -13.94 27.49 -8.33
N GLU A 314 -13.60 26.63 -9.30
CA GLU A 314 -14.43 25.51 -9.73
C GLU A 314 -13.81 24.18 -9.29
N PRO A 315 -14.61 23.18 -8.88
CA PRO A 315 -14.09 21.85 -8.55
C PRO A 315 -13.37 21.21 -9.75
N SER A 316 -12.13 20.75 -9.55
CA SER A 316 -11.47 19.88 -10.51
C SER A 316 -12.05 18.46 -10.41
N PRO A 317 -11.94 17.62 -11.46
CA PRO A 317 -12.27 16.19 -11.38
C PRO A 317 -11.45 15.38 -10.34
N LYS A 318 -10.47 16.00 -9.67
CA LYS A 318 -9.64 15.40 -8.63
C LYS A 318 -10.04 16.02 -7.29
N PRO A 319 -10.31 15.23 -6.24
CA PRO A 319 -10.72 15.76 -4.94
C PRO A 319 -9.62 16.64 -4.33
N GLY A 320 -10.04 17.75 -3.71
CA GLY A 320 -9.13 18.71 -3.06
C GLY A 320 -8.36 19.63 -4.01
N LYS A 321 -8.67 19.61 -5.32
CA LYS A 321 -8.10 20.51 -6.33
C LYS A 321 -9.17 21.39 -6.93
N PHE A 322 -8.86 22.67 -7.11
CA PHE A 322 -9.82 23.62 -7.67
C PHE A 322 -9.19 24.46 -8.77
N TYR A 323 -9.95 24.71 -9.84
CA TYR A 323 -9.57 25.62 -10.91
C TYR A 323 -9.91 27.05 -10.53
N VAL A 324 -8.93 27.94 -10.48
CA VAL A 324 -9.15 29.37 -10.20
C VAL A 324 -9.77 30.03 -11.42
N LYS A 325 -10.83 30.81 -11.21
CA LYS A 325 -11.45 31.67 -12.23
C LYS A 325 -11.04 33.12 -12.09
N SER A 326 -10.99 33.60 -10.85
CA SER A 326 -10.52 34.93 -10.48
C SER A 326 -10.11 34.92 -9.01
N PHE A 327 -9.31 35.89 -8.59
CA PHE A 327 -9.09 36.16 -7.17
C PHE A 327 -8.83 37.65 -6.97
N ASP A 328 -9.14 38.14 -5.77
CA ASP A 328 -8.82 39.48 -5.34
C ASP A 328 -7.98 39.41 -4.06
N TYR A 329 -7.14 40.42 -3.81
CA TYR A 329 -6.46 40.56 -2.53
C TYR A 329 -7.46 40.94 -1.45
N ALA A 330 -7.38 40.30 -0.27
CA ALA A 330 -8.21 40.69 0.85
C ALA A 330 -7.74 42.07 1.36
N GLU A 331 -8.60 43.09 1.30
CA GLU A 331 -8.29 44.43 1.80
C GLU A 331 -7.86 44.38 3.28
N GLU A 332 -6.78 45.09 3.62
CA GLU A 332 -6.40 45.32 5.01
C GLU A 332 -7.58 45.99 5.73
N LYS A 333 -8.10 45.35 6.78
CA LYS A 333 -9.05 46.01 7.69
C LYS A 333 -8.34 47.22 8.30
N GLY A 334 -8.66 48.39 7.77
CA GLY A 334 -8.31 49.68 8.36
C GLY A 334 -8.68 49.70 9.84
N THR A 335 -7.74 50.18 10.64
CA THR A 335 -7.85 50.33 12.08
C THR A 335 -8.84 51.47 12.40
N GLU A 336 -10.15 51.20 12.40
CA GLU A 336 -11.11 52.08 13.06
C GLU A 336 -11.11 51.77 14.56
N ASN A 337 -10.18 52.42 15.27
CA ASN A 337 -10.17 52.42 16.72
C ASN A 337 -11.14 53.51 17.21
N GLN A 338 -12.20 53.06 17.88
CA GLN A 338 -13.19 53.86 18.57
C GLN A 338 -12.53 54.88 19.52
N VAL A 339 -12.75 56.17 19.25
CA VAL A 339 -12.64 57.22 20.27
C VAL A 339 -14.06 57.60 20.67
N GLU A 340 -14.70 56.72 21.43
CA GLU A 340 -15.83 57.07 22.29
C GLU A 340 -15.53 56.47 23.67
N ARG A 341 -14.93 57.28 24.54
CA ARG A 341 -14.96 57.07 25.98
C ARG A 341 -15.47 58.34 26.66
N GLU A 342 -16.71 58.19 27.14
CA GLU A 342 -17.19 58.63 28.45
C GLU A 342 -17.24 60.15 28.72
N LEU A 343 -18.39 60.72 28.39
CA LEU A 343 -19.04 61.69 29.27
C LEU A 343 -20.04 60.91 30.14
N ILE A 344 -19.86 60.93 31.47
CA ILE A 344 -20.88 61.13 32.51
C ILE A 344 -20.16 61.13 33.87
N THR A 345 -19.98 62.36 34.37
CA THR A 345 -20.06 62.85 35.76
C THR A 345 -19.44 62.04 36.91
N ASP A 346 -18.52 62.70 37.64
CA ASP A 346 -18.77 62.96 39.06
C ASP A 346 -18.19 64.32 39.48
N GLU A 347 -19.08 65.11 40.06
CA GLU A 347 -18.89 66.41 40.70
C GLU A 347 -18.64 66.15 42.20
N VAL A 348 -17.47 66.46 42.77
CA VAL A 348 -17.30 66.80 44.21
C VAL A 348 -15.96 67.57 44.43
N VAL A 349 -16.11 68.88 44.67
CA VAL A 349 -15.50 69.73 45.72
C VAL A 349 -13.97 69.75 45.92
N ALA A 350 -13.35 70.89 45.57
CA ALA A 350 -12.74 71.86 46.51
C ALA A 350 -12.10 73.04 45.76
#